data_AF-A0A847MP35-F1
#
_entry.id   AF-A0A847MP35-F1
#
_cell.length_a   1.000
_cell.length_b   1.000
_cell.length_c   1.000
_cell.angle_alpha   90.00
_cell.angle_beta   90.00
_cell.angle_gamma   90.00
#
_symmetry.space_group_name_H-M   'P 1'
#
loop_
_entity.id
_entity.type
_entity.pdbx_description
1 polymer ?
#
loop_
_entity_poly.entity_id
_entity_poly.type
_entity_poly.pdbx_seq_one_letter_code
_entity_poly.pdbx_strand_id
1 'polypeptide(L)'
;GHWDPEETGSHKGPWADGHKGDLPALYVDPEGSINYPVVAPRISDINELRGLALMIHVGGDNYSDDPLPLGGGGARNLCGVIK
;
A
#
# COMPACT_ATOMS: atom_id res chain seq x y z
N GLY A 1 2.23 2.30 11.06
CA GLY A 1 1.78 3.09 9.90
C GLY A 1 1.89 2.20 8.70
N HIS A 2 2.26 2.75 7.55
CA HIS A 2 2.81 1.94 6.47
C HIS A 2 4.12 1.30 6.95
N TRP A 3 4.52 0.20 6.30
CA TRP A 3 5.77 -0.46 6.60
C TRP A 3 6.93 0.35 5.99
N ASP A 4 7.79 0.87 6.87
CA ASP A 4 8.86 1.81 6.52
C ASP A 4 10.15 1.44 7.25
N PRO A 5 10.82 0.34 6.86
CA PRO A 5 12.02 -0.14 7.55
C PRO A 5 13.23 0.80 7.38
N GLU A 6 13.17 1.68 6.39
CA GLU A 6 14.21 2.68 6.08
C GLU A 6 13.93 4.04 6.73
N GLU A 7 12.86 4.15 7.53
CA GLU A 7 12.45 5.36 8.25
C GLU A 7 12.38 6.60 7.33
N THR A 8 11.90 6.41 6.10
CA THR A 8 11.80 7.47 5.09
C THR A 8 10.79 8.56 5.46
N GLY A 9 9.77 8.21 6.24
CA GLY A 9 8.73 9.13 6.70
C GLY A 9 7.95 9.83 5.58
N SER A 10 7.87 9.24 4.39
CA SER A 10 7.19 9.82 3.24
C SER A 10 6.43 8.79 2.41
N HIS A 11 5.20 9.12 2.05
CA HIS A 11 4.35 8.33 1.15
C HIS A 11 4.62 8.71 -0.30
N LYS A 12 5.19 7.79 -1.08
CA LYS A 12 5.65 8.06 -2.45
C LYS A 12 5.27 6.99 -3.48
N GLY A 13 4.50 5.99 -3.06
CA GLY A 13 4.06 4.93 -3.95
C GLY A 13 5.15 3.89 -4.27
N PRO A 14 4.82 2.93 -5.14
CA PRO A 14 5.58 1.67 -5.25
C PRO A 14 6.86 1.76 -6.09
N TRP A 15 7.12 2.90 -6.75
CA TRP A 15 8.26 3.08 -7.66
C TRP A 15 9.30 4.10 -7.19
N ALA A 16 9.06 4.80 -6.09
CA ALA A 16 9.93 5.86 -5.58
C ALA A 16 10.39 5.58 -4.14
N ASP A 17 11.39 6.32 -3.68
CA ASP A 17 12.00 6.16 -2.36
C ASP A 17 11.17 6.85 -1.26
N GLY A 18 10.11 6.16 -0.85
CA GLY A 18 9.30 6.42 0.35
C GLY A 18 9.08 5.12 1.13
N HIS A 19 7.96 5.00 1.85
CA HIS A 19 7.67 3.77 2.59
C HIS A 19 7.81 2.53 1.69
N LYS A 20 8.51 1.50 2.17
CA LYS A 20 8.73 0.27 1.40
C LYS A 20 7.43 -0.52 1.17
N GLY A 21 6.45 -0.34 2.05
CA GLY A 21 5.13 -0.97 1.98
C GLY A 21 4.10 -0.27 1.08
N ASP A 22 4.46 0.83 0.41
CA ASP A 22 3.54 1.48 -0.54
C ASP A 22 3.39 0.59 -1.79
N LEU A 23 2.16 0.12 -2.06
CA LEU A 23 1.81 -0.75 -3.19
C LEU A 23 1.00 0.03 -4.23
N PRO A 24 0.87 -0.45 -5.49
CA PRO A 24 -0.09 0.12 -6.41
C PRO A 24 -1.52 -0.02 -5.88
N ALA A 25 -2.36 1.00 -6.12
CA ALA A 25 -3.77 0.98 -5.75
C ALA A 25 -4.51 -0.21 -6.37
N LEU A 26 -5.47 -0.77 -5.62
CA LEU A 26 -6.34 -1.83 -6.12
C LEU A 26 -7.51 -1.24 -6.89
N TYR A 27 -7.85 -1.86 -8.01
CA TYR A 27 -9.05 -1.54 -8.78
C TYR A 27 -10.16 -2.54 -8.45
N VAL A 28 -11.31 -2.01 -8.06
CA VAL A 28 -12.54 -2.77 -7.83
C VAL A 28 -13.41 -2.61 -9.08
N ASP A 29 -13.80 -3.71 -9.70
CA ASP A 29 -14.71 -3.69 -10.84
C ASP A 29 -16.16 -3.37 -10.42
N PRO A 30 -17.06 -3.06 -11.37
CA PRO A 30 -18.46 -2.75 -11.05
C PRO A 30 -19.22 -3.85 -10.30
N GLU A 31 -18.77 -5.09 -10.40
CA GLU A 31 -19.31 -6.25 -9.69
C GLU A 31 -18.75 -6.40 -8.26
N GLY A 32 -17.79 -5.55 -7.87
CA GLY A 32 -17.20 -5.52 -6.53
C GLY A 32 -15.99 -6.44 -6.36
N SER A 33 -15.41 -6.96 -7.45
CA SER A 33 -14.28 -7.87 -7.42
C SER A 33 -12.94 -7.16 -7.67
N ILE A 34 -11.86 -7.73 -7.13
CA ILE A 34 -10.48 -7.26 -7.33
C ILE A 34 -9.71 -8.39 -8.03
N ASN A 35 -9.65 -8.35 -9.36
CA ASN A 35 -9.07 -9.41 -10.18
C ASN A 35 -7.84 -8.95 -10.99
N TYR A 36 -7.45 -7.69 -10.88
CA TYR A 36 -6.27 -7.15 -11.57
C TYR A 36 -5.03 -7.30 -10.69
N PRO A 37 -3.98 -8.02 -11.14
CA PRO A 37 -2.76 -8.16 -10.37
C PRO A 37 -1.97 -6.85 -10.36
N VAL A 38 -1.31 -6.57 -9.25
CA VAL A 38 -0.39 -5.43 -9.10
C VAL A 38 1.02 -5.92 -8.79
N VAL A 39 2.02 -5.10 -9.11
CA VAL A 39 3.44 -5.43 -8.91
C VAL A 39 4.09 -4.37 -8.04
N ALA A 40 4.79 -4.80 -6.99
CA ALA A 40 5.57 -3.95 -6.10
C ALA A 40 7.07 -4.21 -6.32
N PRO A 41 7.75 -3.45 -7.20
CA PRO A 41 9.11 -3.79 -7.64
C PRO A 41 10.18 -3.64 -6.55
N ARG A 42 9.89 -2.89 -5.48
CA ARG A 42 10.79 -2.68 -4.33
C ARG A 42 10.77 -3.83 -3.32
N ILE A 43 9.87 -4.80 -3.48
CA ILE A 43 9.73 -5.97 -2.60
C ILE A 43 10.12 -7.20 -3.41
N SER A 44 11.35 -7.67 -3.23
CA SER A 44 11.89 -8.82 -3.95
C SER A 44 11.93 -10.12 -3.13
N ASP A 45 11.89 -10.02 -1.80
CA ASP A 45 11.80 -11.17 -0.89
C ASP A 45 10.49 -11.15 -0.11
N ILE A 46 9.67 -12.19 -0.33
CA ILE A 46 8.37 -12.35 0.34
C ILE A 46 8.51 -12.56 1.85
N ASN A 47 9.67 -13.03 2.33
CA ASN A 47 9.89 -13.29 3.75
C ASN A 47 9.95 -11.99 4.56
N GLU A 48 10.31 -10.87 3.95
CA GLU A 48 10.28 -9.55 4.59
C GLU A 48 8.85 -9.15 5.02
N LEU A 49 7.84 -9.75 4.40
CA LEU A 49 6.43 -9.43 4.68
C LEU A 49 5.84 -10.24 5.83
N ARG A 50 6.52 -11.27 6.33
CA ARG A 50 5.97 -12.14 7.37
C ARG A 50 5.74 -11.36 8.67
N GLY A 51 4.54 -11.54 9.24
CA GLY A 51 4.10 -10.84 10.44
C GLY A 51 3.60 -9.41 10.18
N LEU A 52 3.71 -8.89 8.94
CA LEU A 52 3.09 -7.63 8.55
C LEU A 52 1.62 -7.83 8.20
N ALA A 53 0.90 -6.71 8.06
CA ALA A 53 -0.49 -6.70 7.63
C ALA A 53 -0.63 -6.05 6.25
N LEU A 54 -1.38 -6.70 5.36
CA LEU A 54 -1.89 -6.09 4.13
C LEU A 54 -3.17 -5.34 4.47
N MET A 55 -3.24 -4.07 4.10
CA MET A 55 -4.34 -3.15 4.42
C MET A 55 -5.00 -2.65 3.14
N ILE A 56 -6.33 -2.61 3.12
CA ILE A 56 -7.12 -1.95 2.06
C ILE A 56 -7.85 -0.78 2.70
N HIS A 57 -7.67 0.40 2.11
CA HIS A 57 -8.29 1.64 2.54
C HIS A 57 -9.63 1.88 1.84
N VAL A 58 -10.45 2.78 2.38
CA VAL A 58 -11.73 3.18 1.76
C VAL A 58 -11.51 4.10 0.57
N GLY A 59 -10.53 5.00 0.66
CA GLY A 59 -10.17 5.93 -0.41
C GLY A 59 -9.18 5.36 -1.42
N GLY A 60 -8.84 6.17 -2.41
CA GLY A 60 -7.77 5.88 -3.37
C GLY A 60 -6.39 6.18 -2.80
N ASP A 61 -5.40 6.21 -3.69
CA ASP A 61 -4.02 6.55 -3.35
C ASP A 61 -3.41 7.40 -4.48
N ASN A 62 -3.03 8.65 -4.20
CA ASN A 62 -2.34 9.53 -5.15
C ASN A 62 -0.80 9.43 -5.06
N TYR A 63 -0.27 8.56 -4.20
CA TYR A 63 1.15 8.34 -3.95
C TYR A 63 1.90 9.58 -3.45
N SER A 64 1.20 10.46 -2.74
CA SER A 64 1.74 11.68 -2.15
C SER A 64 1.13 11.93 -0.78
N ASP A 65 1.84 12.63 0.11
CA ASP A 65 1.29 13.15 1.35
C ASP A 65 0.55 14.50 1.17
N ASP A 66 0.57 15.05 -0.05
CA ASP A 66 -0.16 16.25 -0.45
C ASP A 66 -1.19 15.93 -1.54
N PRO A 67 -2.45 16.42 -1.44
CA PRO A 67 -2.96 17.32 -0.41
C PRO A 67 -3.40 16.63 0.90
N LEU A 68 -3.44 15.30 0.92
CA LEU A 68 -3.85 14.52 2.09
C LEU A 68 -2.76 13.51 2.44
N PRO A 69 -2.52 13.25 3.73
CA PRO A 69 -1.49 12.32 4.17
C PRO A 69 -1.79 10.90 3.66
N LEU A 70 -0.73 10.12 3.44
CA LEU A 70 -0.78 8.71 3.06
C LEU A 70 -1.66 8.46 1.82
N GLY A 71 -1.52 9.31 0.80
CA GLY A 71 -2.21 9.10 -0.48
C GLY A 71 -3.68 9.52 -0.50
N GLY A 72 -4.22 9.96 0.65
CA GLY A 72 -5.65 10.20 0.81
C GLY A 72 -6.50 8.94 0.99
N GLY A 73 -5.90 7.80 1.35
CA GLY A 73 -6.63 6.53 1.54
C GLY A 73 -7.64 6.57 2.69
N GLY A 74 -7.38 7.37 3.73
CA GLY A 74 -8.32 7.56 4.84
C GLY A 74 -8.54 6.28 5.66
N ALA A 75 -9.80 5.97 5.99
CA ALA A 75 -10.16 4.86 6.87
C ALA A 75 -9.70 3.48 6.33
N ARG A 76 -9.38 2.57 7.25
CA ARG A 76 -8.98 1.18 6.95
C ARG A 76 -10.23 0.31 6.82
N ASN A 77 -10.40 -0.33 5.67
CA ASN A 77 -11.59 -1.14 5.34
C ASN A 77 -11.37 -2.64 5.58
N LEU A 78 -10.29 -3.21 5.03
CA LEU A 78 -9.95 -4.63 5.18
C LEU A 78 -8.49 -4.79 5.62
N CYS A 79 -8.21 -5.86 6.36
CA CYS A 79 -6.88 -6.17 6.87
C CYS A 79 -6.64 -7.67 6.89
N GLY A 80 -5.43 -8.11 6.52
CA GLY A 80 -5.00 -9.50 6.63
C GLY A 80 -3.54 -9.61 7.05
N VAL A 81 -3.23 -10.48 8.00
CA VAL A 81 -1.85 -10.74 8.44
C VAL A 81 -1.18 -11.73 7.49
N ILE A 82 0.02 -11.40 7.03
CA ILE A 82 0.86 -12.24 6.19
C ILE A 82 1.64 -13.20 7.10
N LYS A 83 1.54 -14.51 6.84
CA LYS A 83 2.18 -15.57 7.65
C LYS A 83 3.39 -16.18 6.95
#